data_AF-A0A0R1PEY4-F1
#
_entry.id   AF-A0A0R1PEY4-F1
#
_cell.length_a   1.000
_cell.length_b   1.000
_cell.length_c   1.000
_cell.angle_alpha   90.00
_cell.angle_beta   90.00
_cell.angle_gamma   90.00
#
_symmetry.space_group_name_H-M   'P 1'
#
loop_
_entity.id
_entity.type
_entity.pdbx_description
1 polymer ?
#
loop_
_entity_poly.entity_id
_entity_poly.type
_entity_poly.pdbx_seq_one_letter_code
_entity_poly.pdbx_strand_id
1 'polypeptide(L)'
;MKKQEGFTLLEMSIVLFIISLLVLIVLPNLTSQRRHASKIHCDAMATVVQTQVDEYLNEHDKQTVSYKELEQAHYLTSSQVKRARGQGLVITNGQVVKHS
;
A
#
# COMPACT_ATOMS: atom_id res chain seq x y z
N MET A 1 -20.15 55.95 -14.93
CA MET A 1 -19.18 54.94 -14.46
C MET A 1 -19.98 53.80 -13.83
N LYS A 2 -19.92 52.58 -14.36
CA LYS A 2 -20.58 51.42 -13.75
C LYS A 2 -19.80 51.04 -12.48
N LYS A 3 -20.45 51.08 -11.32
CA LYS A 3 -19.88 50.49 -10.09
C LYS A 3 -19.70 48.99 -10.35
N GLN A 4 -18.45 48.53 -10.35
CA GLN A 4 -18.19 47.11 -10.20
C GLN A 4 -18.35 46.81 -8.72
N GLU A 5 -19.41 46.10 -8.36
CA GLU A 5 -19.54 45.56 -7.02
C GLU A 5 -18.51 44.44 -6.89
N GLY A 6 -17.38 44.79 -6.28
CA GLY A 6 -16.26 43.88 -6.09
C GLY A 6 -16.53 42.92 -4.95
N PHE A 7 -15.99 41.70 -5.11
CA PHE A 7 -15.91 40.65 -4.10
C PHE A 7 -15.77 41.21 -2.69
N THR A 8 -16.78 40.95 -1.87
CA THR A 8 -16.78 41.29 -0.44
C THR A 8 -16.02 40.24 0.36
N LEU A 9 -15.50 40.65 1.52
CA LEU A 9 -14.90 39.70 2.46
C LEU A 9 -15.91 38.65 2.95
N LEU A 10 -17.20 39.01 2.98
CA LEU A 10 -18.28 38.11 3.37
C LEU A 10 -18.51 37.00 2.34
N GLU A 11 -18.39 37.31 1.04
CA GLU A 11 -18.45 36.28 0.00
C GLU A 11 -17.26 35.32 0.10
N MET A 12 -16.05 35.86 0.30
CA MET A 12 -14.86 35.01 0.46
C MET A 12 -14.93 34.13 1.72
N SER A 13 -15.51 34.61 2.82
CA SER A 13 -15.63 33.82 4.05
C SER A 13 -16.62 32.67 3.91
N ILE A 14 -17.76 32.88 3.25
CA ILE A 14 -18.74 31.82 2.97
C ILE A 14 -18.14 30.77 2.03
N VAL A 15 -17.39 31.19 1.01
CA VAL A 15 -16.72 30.26 0.09
C VAL A 15 -15.69 29.40 0.84
N LEU A 16 -14.85 30.00 1.68
CA LEU A 16 -13.88 29.25 2.48
C LEU A 16 -14.55 28.30 3.48
N PHE A 17 -15.69 28.69 4.06
CA PHE A 17 -16.48 27.84 4.92
C PHE A 17 -16.98 26.60 4.18
N ILE A 18 -17.55 26.76 2.98
CA ILE A 18 -18.03 25.65 2.15
C ILE A 18 -16.87 24.74 1.73
N ILE A 19 -15.74 25.30 1.28
CA ILE A 19 -14.54 24.52 0.91
C ILE A 19 -14.06 23.67 2.10
N SER A 20 -14.06 24.25 3.31
CA SER A 20 -13.65 23.54 4.52
C SER A 20 -14.54 22.34 4.82
N LEU A 21 -15.87 22.47 4.64
CA LEU A 21 -16.81 21.36 4.78
C LEU A 21 -16.56 20.26 3.73
N LEU A 22 -16.33 20.65 2.47
CA LEU A 22 -16.02 19.69 1.40
C LEU A 22 -14.71 18.93 1.68
N VAL A 23 -13.65 19.63 2.12
CA VAL A 23 -12.37 19.01 2.49
C VAL A 23 -12.55 18.02 3.64
N LEU A 24 -13.38 18.36 4.64
CA LEU A 24 -13.67 17.48 5.77
C LEU A 24 -14.39 16.19 5.34
N ILE A 25 -15.20 16.21 4.29
CA ILE A 25 -15.85 15.01 3.73
C ILE A 25 -14.89 14.22 2.84
N VAL A 26 -14.08 14.90 2.02
CA VAL A 26 -13.19 14.26 1.03
C VAL A 26 -11.97 13.60 1.68
N LEU A 27 -11.34 14.24 2.66
CA LEU A 27 -10.14 13.73 3.34
C LEU A 27 -10.32 12.33 3.99
N PRO A 28 -11.36 12.06 4.80
CA PRO A 28 -11.53 10.74 5.41
C PRO A 28 -11.76 9.66 4.34
N ASN A 29 -12.55 9.99 3.31
CA ASN A 29 -12.79 9.08 2.19
C ASN A 29 -11.49 8.74 1.44
N LEU A 30 -10.71 9.76 1.07
CA LEU A 30 -9.41 9.58 0.40
C LEU A 30 -8.43 8.76 1.24
N THR A 31 -8.34 9.05 2.53
CA THR A 31 -7.46 8.32 3.44
C THR A 31 -7.86 6.86 3.56
N SER A 32 -9.17 6.57 3.62
CA SER A 32 -9.69 5.20 3.65
C SER A 32 -9.36 4.42 2.38
N GLN A 33 -9.53 5.05 1.21
CA GLN A 33 -9.21 4.45 -0.09
C GLN A 33 -7.72 4.17 -0.23
N ARG A 34 -6.86 5.11 0.20
CA ARG A 34 -5.40 4.90 0.20
C ARG A 34 -4.99 3.72 1.09
N ARG A 35 -5.58 3.59 2.28
CA ARG A 35 -5.35 2.43 3.17
C ARG A 35 -5.80 1.13 2.53
N HIS A 36 -6.98 1.13 1.90
CA HIS A 36 -7.51 -0.05 1.21
C HIS A 36 -6.61 -0.48 0.04
N ALA A 37 -6.21 0.46 -0.81
CA ALA A 37 -5.26 0.19 -1.90
C ALA A 37 -3.93 -0.36 -1.37
N SER A 38 -3.39 0.23 -0.30
CA SER A 38 -2.17 -0.28 0.34
C SER A 38 -2.32 -1.70 0.88
N LYS A 39 -3.51 -2.06 1.39
CA LYS A 39 -3.81 -3.43 1.82
C LYS A 39 -3.82 -4.39 0.64
N ILE A 40 -4.54 -4.06 -0.43
CA ILE A 40 -4.58 -4.87 -1.66
C ILE A 40 -3.16 -5.08 -2.22
N HIS A 41 -2.33 -4.04 -2.27
CA HIS A 41 -0.96 -4.16 -2.72
C HIS A 41 -0.09 -5.07 -1.83
N CYS A 42 -0.33 -5.05 -0.51
CA CYS A 42 0.36 -5.93 0.43
C CYS A 42 -0.09 -7.38 0.26
N ASP A 43 -1.40 -7.62 0.13
CA ASP A 43 -1.98 -8.95 -0.06
C ASP A 43 -1.50 -9.56 -1.38
N ALA A 44 -1.49 -8.78 -2.47
CA ALA A 44 -0.96 -9.22 -3.76
C ALA A 44 0.54 -9.58 -3.68
N MET A 45 1.34 -8.78 -2.96
CA MET A 45 2.76 -9.11 -2.74
C MET A 45 2.92 -10.40 -1.93
N ALA A 46 2.08 -10.60 -0.91
CA ALA A 46 2.11 -11.85 -0.12
C ALA A 46 1.82 -13.06 -1.01
N THR A 47 0.84 -12.99 -1.91
CA THR A 47 0.55 -14.05 -2.88
C THR A 47 1.73 -14.31 -3.80
N VAL A 48 2.35 -13.27 -4.38
CA VAL A 48 3.53 -13.44 -5.25
C VAL A 48 4.67 -14.13 -4.50
N VAL A 49 4.99 -13.68 -3.29
CA VAL A 49 6.04 -14.32 -2.48
C VAL A 49 5.66 -15.75 -2.14
N GLN A 50 4.40 -16.04 -1.81
CA GLN A 50 3.94 -17.39 -1.50
C GLN A 50 4.14 -18.33 -2.70
N THR A 51 3.74 -17.90 -3.89
CA THR A 51 3.96 -18.68 -5.12
C THR A 51 5.44 -19.00 -5.31
N GLN A 52 6.32 -18.01 -5.10
CA GLN A 52 7.77 -18.22 -5.24
C GLN A 52 8.35 -19.13 -4.14
N VAL A 53 7.78 -19.10 -2.94
CA VAL A 53 8.11 -20.06 -1.88
C VAL A 53 7.69 -21.46 -2.30
N ASP A 54 6.45 -21.64 -2.74
CA ASP A 54 5.90 -22.94 -3.12
C ASP A 54 6.70 -23.58 -4.27
N GLU A 55 7.00 -22.80 -5.31
CA GLU A 55 7.82 -23.26 -6.43
C GLU A 55 9.21 -23.72 -5.97
N TYR A 56 9.89 -22.94 -5.12
CA TYR A 56 11.21 -23.31 -4.59
C TYR A 56 11.16 -24.59 -3.75
N LEU A 57 10.16 -24.72 -2.85
CA LEU A 57 10.02 -25.89 -1.99
C LEU A 57 9.71 -27.15 -2.80
N ASN A 58 8.89 -27.03 -3.84
CA ASN A 58 8.56 -28.13 -4.76
C ASN A 58 9.78 -28.58 -5.57
N GLU A 59 10.64 -27.67 -6.03
CA GLU A 59 11.83 -28.03 -6.80
C GLU A 59 12.97 -28.62 -5.96
N HIS A 60 13.03 -28.28 -4.67
CA HIS A 60 14.17 -28.63 -3.81
C HIS A 60 13.84 -29.67 -2.73
N ASP A 61 12.62 -30.23 -2.72
CA ASP A 61 12.12 -31.16 -1.70
C ASP A 61 12.37 -30.66 -0.25
N LYS A 62 12.28 -29.34 -0.03
CA LYS A 62 12.47 -28.69 1.26
C LYS A 62 11.13 -28.34 1.90
N GLN A 63 11.10 -28.22 3.22
CA GLN A 63 9.92 -27.74 3.96
C GLN A 63 9.99 -26.26 4.35
N THR A 64 11.16 -25.64 4.23
CA THR A 64 11.38 -24.25 4.61
C THR A 64 12.33 -23.57 3.64
N VAL A 65 12.11 -22.28 3.44
CA VAL A 65 12.99 -21.43 2.63
C VAL A 65 13.10 -20.05 3.25
N SER A 66 14.25 -19.42 3.10
CA SER A 66 14.51 -18.04 3.50
C SER A 66 14.46 -17.08 2.30
N TYR A 67 14.19 -15.80 2.56
CA TYR A 67 14.31 -14.76 1.52
C TYR A 67 15.69 -14.72 0.86
N LYS A 68 16.76 -15.10 1.58
CA LYS A 68 18.11 -15.14 1.04
C LYS A 68 18.25 -16.25 0.00
N GLU A 69 17.69 -17.43 0.27
CA GLU A 69 17.67 -18.54 -0.69
C GLU A 69 16.85 -18.18 -1.92
N LEU A 70 15.66 -17.57 -1.76
CA LEU A 70 14.84 -17.12 -2.88
C LEU A 70 15.53 -16.05 -3.74
N GLU A 71 16.30 -15.17 -3.12
CA GLU A 71 17.07 -14.15 -3.84
C GLU A 71 18.26 -14.76 -4.60
N GLN A 72 19.00 -15.66 -3.95
CA GLN A 72 20.15 -16.34 -4.55
C GLN A 72 19.74 -17.28 -5.69
N ALA A 73 18.58 -17.93 -5.56
CA ALA A 73 18.01 -18.80 -6.59
C ALA A 73 17.19 -18.03 -7.65
N HIS A 74 17.18 -16.69 -7.60
CA HIS A 74 16.50 -15.81 -8.57
C HIS A 74 14.96 -15.91 -8.62
N TYR A 75 14.33 -16.54 -7.64
CA TYR A 75 12.87 -16.54 -7.45
C TYR A 75 12.32 -15.16 -7.06
N LEU A 76 13.12 -14.38 -6.33
CA LEU A 76 12.79 -13.00 -5.99
C LEU A 76 13.94 -12.06 -6.28
N THR A 77 13.64 -10.89 -6.83
CA THR A 77 14.62 -9.81 -6.95
C THR A 77 14.88 -9.16 -5.59
N SER A 78 16.05 -8.53 -5.44
CA SER A 78 16.37 -7.73 -4.24
C SER A 78 15.32 -6.66 -3.95
N SER A 79 14.68 -6.11 -5.00
CA SER A 79 13.62 -5.11 -4.86
C SER A 79 12.33 -5.69 -4.26
N GLN A 80 11.97 -6.92 -4.64
CA GLN A 80 10.81 -7.63 -4.10
C GLN A 80 11.08 -8.07 -2.66
N VAL A 81 12.29 -8.58 -2.35
CA VAL A 81 12.67 -8.93 -0.97
C VAL A 81 12.62 -7.71 -0.05
N LYS A 82 13.18 -6.57 -0.47
CA LYS A 82 13.12 -5.31 0.28
C LYS A 82 11.67 -4.85 0.49
N ARG A 83 10.82 -4.94 -0.54
CA ARG A 83 9.42 -4.54 -0.46
C ARG A 83 8.61 -5.45 0.46
N ALA A 84 8.76 -6.76 0.34
CA ALA A 84 8.09 -7.74 1.19
C ALA A 84 8.45 -7.54 2.67
N ARG A 85 9.74 -7.38 2.98
CA ARG A 85 10.21 -7.06 4.34
C ARG A 85 9.70 -5.71 4.83
N GLY A 86 9.70 -4.69 3.98
CA GLY A 86 9.17 -3.36 4.31
C GLY A 86 7.66 -3.35 4.57
N GLN A 87 6.93 -4.34 4.04
CA GLN A 87 5.51 -4.56 4.30
C GLN A 87 5.25 -5.51 5.50
N GLY A 88 6.30 -5.97 6.19
CA GLY A 88 6.21 -6.87 7.33
C GLY A 88 5.92 -8.33 6.96
N LEU A 89 6.14 -8.73 5.71
CA LEU A 89 5.95 -10.12 5.28
C LEU A 89 7.15 -10.98 5.70
N VAL A 90 6.87 -12.11 6.35
CA VAL A 90 7.85 -13.05 6.88
C VAL A 90 7.48 -14.46 6.42
N ILE A 91 8.47 -15.27 6.07
CA ILE A 91 8.27 -16.67 5.70
C ILE A 91 8.45 -17.53 6.96
N THR A 92 7.41 -18.27 7.36
CA THR A 92 7.42 -19.20 8.50
C THR A 92 6.88 -20.55 8.03
N ASN A 93 7.68 -21.62 8.16
CA ASN A 93 7.28 -22.98 7.78
C ASN A 93 6.71 -23.09 6.36
N GLY A 94 7.34 -22.40 5.40
CA GLY A 94 6.89 -22.39 4.00
C GLY A 94 5.67 -21.51 3.72
N GLN A 95 5.17 -20.76 4.69
CA GLN A 95 4.04 -19.84 4.50
C GLN A 95 4.45 -18.39 4.74
N VAL A 96 3.94 -17.49 3.90
CA VAL A 96 4.11 -16.06 4.02
C VAL A 96 3.05 -15.51 4.96
N VAL A 97 3.50 -15.02 6.11
CA VAL A 97 2.67 -14.39 7.14
C VAL A 97 3.03 -12.93 7.29
N LYS A 98 2.02 -12.09 7.55
CA LYS A 98 2.25 -10.68 7.88
C LYS A 98 2.50 -10.56 9.38
N HIS A 99 3.70 -10.14 9.75
CA HIS A 99 3.99 -9.74 11.11
C HIS A 99 3.37 -8.36 11.34
N SER A 100 2.40 -8.30 12.26
CA SER A 100 1.68 -7.06 12.63
C SER A 100 2.46 -6.27 13.66
#